data_AF-A0A2I0KC43-F1
#
_entry.id   AF-A0A2I0KC43-F1
#
_cell.length_a   1.000
_cell.length_b   1.000
_cell.length_c   1.000
_cell.angle_alpha   90.00
_cell.angle_beta   90.00
_cell.angle_gamma   90.00
#
_symmetry.space_group_name_H-M   'P 1'
#
loop_
_entity.id
_entity.type
_entity.pdbx_description
1 polymer ?
#
loop_
_entity_poly.entity_id
_entity_poly.type
_entity_poly.pdbx_seq_one_letter_code
_entity_poly.pdbx_strand_id
1 'polypeptide(L)'
;MESHRFLFSIFLLVSFICASSSRPVIRLYGDRTRKFLRDDDGLYCESWRFTVETNDAGDWKSIPSRCRQFVEDYMTGDSYRSDSTFVADDSLEFARDVEVAADGHDAWVFDIDETLLSNVPYYQAHGF
;
A
#
# COMPACT_ATOMS: atom_id res chain seq x y z
N MET A 1 20.42 -21.75 -30.70
CA MET A 1 21.33 -21.12 -29.71
C MET A 1 21.02 -19.63 -29.46
N GLU A 2 20.38 -18.93 -30.41
CA GLU A 2 20.03 -17.51 -30.23
C GLU A 2 18.76 -17.25 -29.40
N SER A 3 17.74 -18.10 -29.51
CA SER A 3 16.48 -17.96 -28.75
C SER A 3 16.68 -18.02 -27.22
N HIS A 4 17.54 -18.92 -26.73
CA HIS A 4 17.86 -18.99 -25.30
C HIS A 4 18.62 -17.76 -24.79
N ARG A 5 19.46 -17.13 -25.63
CA ARG A 5 20.16 -15.89 -25.27
C ARG A 5 19.19 -14.71 -25.20
N PHE A 6 18.19 -14.69 -26.06
CA PHE A 6 17.15 -13.66 -26.07
C PHE A 6 16.24 -13.75 -24.82
N LEU A 7 15.81 -14.97 -24.47
CA LEU A 7 15.03 -15.23 -23.25
C LEU A 7 15.81 -14.91 -21.97
N PHE A 8 17.11 -15.22 -21.93
CA PHE A 8 17.96 -14.87 -20.78
C PHE A 8 18.14 -13.35 -20.63
N SER A 9 18.27 -12.62 -21.74
CA SER A 9 18.35 -11.16 -21.73
C SER A 9 17.03 -10.50 -21.29
N ILE A 10 15.88 -11.04 -21.69
CA ILE A 10 14.56 -10.59 -21.21
C ILE A 10 14.43 -10.86 -19.71
N PHE A 11 14.83 -12.05 -19.24
CA PHE A 11 14.78 -12.40 -17.81
C PHE A 11 15.67 -11.47 -16.96
N LEU A 12 16.86 -11.13 -17.44
CA LEU A 12 17.76 -10.15 -16.80
C LEU A 12 17.17 -8.73 -16.78
N LEU A 13 16.48 -8.31 -17.85
CA LEU A 13 15.82 -7.00 -17.91
C LEU A 13 14.61 -6.92 -16.97
N VAL A 14 13.79 -7.97 -16.87
CA VAL A 14 12.64 -8.05 -15.94
C VAL A 14 13.12 -8.05 -14.48
N SER A 15 14.24 -8.72 -14.19
CA SER A 15 14.87 -8.71 -12.86
C SER A 15 15.34 -7.32 -12.43
N PHE A 16 15.77 -6.49 -13.39
CA PHE A 16 16.24 -5.13 -13.12
C PHE A 16 15.11 -4.13 -12.86
N ILE A 17 13.92 -4.35 -13.42
CA ILE A 17 12.77 -3.45 -13.26
C ILE A 17 12.12 -3.59 -11.88
N CYS A 18 12.19 -4.78 -11.27
CA CYS A 18 11.62 -5.06 -9.94
C CYS A 18 12.36 -4.38 -8.77
N ALA A 19 13.54 -3.79 -9.02
CA ALA A 19 14.27 -3.00 -8.03
C ALA A 19 13.86 -1.51 -8.03
N SER A 20 12.70 -1.17 -8.61
CA SER A 20 12.12 0.16 -8.49
C SER A 20 11.50 0.33 -7.11
N SER A 21 12.34 0.47 -6.08
CA SER A 21 11.88 1.09 -4.85
C SER A 21 11.43 2.50 -5.23
N SER A 22 10.14 2.81 -5.14
CA SER A 22 9.64 4.17 -5.33
C SER A 22 10.37 5.08 -4.35
N ARG A 23 11.40 5.78 -4.83
CA ARG A 23 12.07 6.81 -4.03
C ARG A 23 11.01 7.83 -3.68
N PRO A 24 10.85 8.24 -2.40
CA PRO A 24 9.85 9.23 -2.04
C PRO A 24 10.07 10.49 -2.89
N VAL A 25 9.06 10.85 -3.67
CA VAL A 25 9.11 12.01 -4.57
C VAL A 25 9.18 13.31 -3.75
N ILE A 26 8.67 13.28 -2.52
CA ILE A 26 8.71 14.39 -1.58
C ILE A 26 9.16 13.83 -0.23
N ARG A 27 10.32 14.29 0.27
CA ARG A 27 10.75 13.96 1.64
C ARG A 27 10.13 14.96 2.59
N LEU A 28 9.21 14.53 3.46
CA LEU A 28 8.65 15.37 4.52
C LEU A 28 9.78 15.94 5.39
N TYR A 29 10.05 17.23 5.22
CA TYR A 29 11.07 17.95 5.98
C TYR A 29 10.61 18.10 7.44
N GLY A 30 11.50 17.76 8.36
CA GLY A 30 11.21 17.68 9.79
C GLY A 30 10.90 19.02 10.47
N ASP A 31 9.83 18.97 11.26
CA ASP A 31 9.73 19.49 12.64
C ASP A 31 9.52 21.00 12.87
N ARG A 32 10.02 21.91 12.02
CA ARG A 32 9.90 23.36 12.36
C ARG A 32 8.54 24.00 12.08
N THR A 33 7.79 23.51 11.08
CA THR A 33 6.52 24.14 10.67
C THR A 33 5.29 23.54 11.36
N ARG A 34 5.39 22.32 11.91
CA ARG A 34 4.24 21.62 12.54
C ARG A 34 3.90 22.12 13.94
N LYS A 35 4.79 22.87 14.59
CA LYS A 35 4.55 23.42 15.94
C LYS A 35 3.41 24.45 16.00
N PHE A 36 2.97 24.97 14.85
CA PHE A 36 1.92 25.99 14.74
C PHE A 36 0.53 25.45 14.38
N LEU A 37 0.43 24.17 13.99
CA LEU A 37 -0.86 23.52 13.77
C LEU A 37 -1.22 22.76 15.06
N ARG A 38 -2.41 23.05 15.58
CA ARG A 38 -2.93 22.52 16.85
C ARG A 38 -2.74 21.01 16.96
N ASP A 39 -2.36 20.59 18.17
CA ASP A 39 -1.99 19.24 18.61
C ASP A 39 -3.18 18.26 18.63
N ASP A 40 -3.90 18.15 17.51
CA ASP A 40 -4.95 17.15 17.35
C ASP A 40 -4.31 15.87 16.78
N ASP A 41 -4.14 14.86 17.65
CA ASP A 41 -3.58 13.56 17.26
C ASP A 41 -4.38 12.92 16.13
N GLY A 42 -5.71 13.07 16.11
CA GLY A 42 -6.57 12.55 15.05
C GLY A 42 -6.23 13.13 13.68
N LEU A 43 -6.23 14.46 13.55
CA LEU A 43 -5.88 15.15 12.30
C LEU A 43 -4.45 14.84 11.84
N TYR A 44 -3.50 14.79 12.78
CA TYR A 44 -2.12 14.42 12.46
C TYR A 44 -2.05 12.99 11.91
N CYS A 45 -2.72 12.04 12.56
CA CYS A 45 -2.65 10.62 12.23
C CYS A 45 -3.42 10.27 10.96
N GLU A 46 -4.55 10.92 10.70
CA GLU A 46 -5.24 10.86 9.41
C GLU A 46 -4.35 11.38 8.28
N SER A 47 -3.73 12.56 8.48
CA SER A 47 -2.81 13.12 7.48
C SER A 47 -1.59 12.23 7.26
N TRP A 48 -1.06 11.63 8.32
CA TRP A 48 0.04 10.67 8.23
C TRP A 48 -0.37 9.42 7.47
N ARG A 49 -1.52 8.80 7.80
CA ARG A 49 -2.10 7.65 7.06
C ARG A 49 -2.21 7.97 5.58
N PHE A 50 -2.82 9.11 5.25
CA PHE A 50 -2.96 9.55 3.86
C PHE A 50 -1.60 9.63 3.15
N THR A 51 -0.57 10.20 3.79
CA THR A 51 0.78 10.25 3.19
C THR A 51 1.44 8.88 3.06
N VAL A 52 1.07 7.89 3.88
CA VAL A 52 1.53 6.50 3.72
C VAL A 52 0.85 5.86 2.52
N GLU A 53 -0.47 5.98 2.38
CA GLU A 53 -1.25 5.41 1.27
C GLU A 53 -0.85 5.99 -0.09
N THR A 54 -0.49 7.28 -0.15
CA THR A 54 0.00 7.91 -1.39
C THR A 54 1.50 7.72 -1.63
N ASN A 55 2.17 6.95 -0.77
CA ASN A 55 3.62 6.72 -0.81
C ASN A 55 4.48 8.02 -0.71
N ASP A 56 3.91 9.09 -0.14
CA ASP A 56 4.60 10.36 0.11
C ASP A 56 5.39 10.36 1.43
N ALA A 57 5.05 9.48 2.37
CA ALA A 57 5.76 9.34 3.64
C ALA A 57 7.21 8.82 3.47
N GLY A 58 7.49 8.12 2.38
CA GLY A 58 8.74 7.38 2.16
C GLY A 58 8.89 6.20 3.12
N ASP A 59 10.13 5.74 3.32
CA ASP A 59 10.40 4.61 4.22
C ASP A 59 10.05 4.93 5.67
N TRP A 60 9.17 4.14 6.27
CA TRP A 60 8.86 4.17 7.70
C TRP A 60 8.96 2.75 8.29
N LYS A 61 9.32 2.64 9.56
CA LYS A 61 9.60 1.35 10.23
C LYS A 61 8.51 0.91 11.20
N SER A 62 7.74 1.87 11.71
CA SER A 62 6.72 1.64 12.72
C SER A 62 5.72 2.79 12.72
N ILE A 63 4.52 2.53 13.21
CA ILE A 63 3.50 3.55 13.44
C ILE A 63 4.08 4.61 14.40
N PRO A 64 3.92 5.92 14.14
CA PRO A 64 4.26 6.96 15.10
C PRO A 64 3.55 6.69 16.43
N SER A 65 4.26 6.81 17.56
CA SER A 65 3.69 6.43 18.87
C SER A 65 2.37 7.13 19.22
N ARG A 66 2.18 8.37 18.74
CA ARG A 66 0.95 9.18 18.87
C ARG A 66 -0.23 8.67 18.02
N CYS A 67 0.02 7.83 17.02
CA CYS A 67 -0.98 7.32 16.09
C CYS A 67 -1.40 5.87 16.33
N ARG A 68 -0.89 5.21 17.38
CA ARG A 68 -1.25 3.82 17.66
C ARG A 68 -2.73 3.62 17.93
N GLN A 69 -3.32 4.44 18.81
CA GLN A 69 -4.77 4.38 19.06
C GLN A 69 -5.57 4.66 17.79
N PHE A 70 -5.14 5.65 17.01
CA PHE A 70 -5.77 5.96 15.72
C PHE A 70 -5.76 4.75 14.77
N VAL A 71 -4.62 4.06 14.64
CA VAL A 71 -4.52 2.87 13.78
C VAL A 71 -5.37 1.73 14.32
N GLU A 72 -5.37 1.49 15.63
CA GLU A 72 -6.24 0.49 16.26
C GLU A 72 -7.71 0.76 15.94
N ASP A 73 -8.18 2.00 16.15
CA ASP A 73 -9.56 2.39 15.88
C ASP A 73 -9.89 2.27 14.37
N TYR A 74 -8.96 2.63 13.50
CA TYR A 74 -9.12 2.52 12.04
C TYR A 74 -9.22 1.06 11.58
N MET A 75 -8.32 0.19 12.05
CA MET A 75 -8.21 -1.21 11.62
C MET A 75 -9.30 -2.10 12.21
N THR A 76 -9.79 -1.77 13.42
CA THR A 76 -10.82 -2.56 14.12
C THR A 76 -12.24 -1.98 13.96
N GLY A 77 -12.36 -0.71 13.59
CA GLY A 77 -13.62 -0.04 13.29
C GLY A 77 -14.09 -0.23 11.85
N ASP A 78 -15.00 0.67 11.43
CA ASP A 78 -15.63 0.59 10.12
C ASP A 78 -14.76 1.16 8.98
N SER A 79 -13.80 2.03 9.31
CA SER A 79 -13.02 2.78 8.30
C SER A 79 -12.21 1.85 7.39
N TYR A 80 -11.39 0.94 7.93
CA TYR A 80 -10.62 0.00 7.11
C TYR A 80 -11.52 -0.90 6.24
N ARG A 81 -12.65 -1.35 6.79
CA ARG A 81 -13.65 -2.14 6.05
C ARG A 81 -14.27 -1.34 4.92
N SER A 82 -14.66 -0.10 5.18
CA SER A 82 -15.24 0.81 4.19
C SER A 82 -14.26 1.04 3.05
N ASP A 83 -13.03 1.46 3.36
CA ASP A 83 -11.99 1.75 2.36
C ASP A 83 -11.69 0.50 1.50
N SER A 84 -11.60 -0.67 2.13
CA SER A 84 -11.40 -1.95 1.43
C SER A 84 -12.57 -2.34 0.53
N THR A 85 -13.80 -2.03 0.96
CA THR A 85 -15.01 -2.32 0.17
C THR A 85 -15.03 -1.49 -1.10
N PHE A 86 -14.73 -0.19 -1.01
CA PHE A 86 -14.68 0.69 -2.20
C PHE A 86 -13.62 0.22 -3.20
N VAL A 87 -12.41 -0.11 -2.75
CA VAL A 87 -11.35 -0.60 -3.65
C VAL A 87 -11.73 -1.93 -4.32
N ALA A 88 -12.36 -2.84 -3.58
CA ALA A 88 -12.82 -4.11 -4.13
C ALA A 88 -13.95 -3.93 -5.14
N ASP A 89 -14.90 -3.04 -4.87
CA ASP A 89 -16.03 -2.75 -5.77
C ASP A 89 -15.54 -2.06 -7.05
N ASP A 90 -14.67 -1.05 -6.96
CA ASP A 90 -14.07 -0.39 -8.12
C ASP A 90 -13.25 -1.37 -8.96
N SER A 91 -12.49 -2.25 -8.31
CA SER A 91 -11.74 -3.32 -8.98
C SER A 91 -12.68 -4.27 -9.72
N LEU A 92 -13.78 -4.68 -9.09
CA LEU A 92 -14.77 -5.57 -9.70
C LEU A 92 -15.50 -4.91 -10.88
N GLU A 93 -15.81 -3.62 -10.79
CA GLU A 93 -16.39 -2.85 -11.89
C GLU A 93 -15.44 -2.86 -13.10
N PHE A 94 -14.15 -2.57 -12.88
CA PHE A 94 -13.12 -2.66 -13.92
C PHE A 94 -12.99 -4.08 -14.49
N ALA A 95 -13.03 -5.10 -13.64
CA ALA A 95 -12.96 -6.52 -14.04
C ALA A 95 -14.05 -6.93 -15.02
N ARG A 96 -15.24 -6.32 -14.89
CA ARG A 96 -16.40 -6.63 -15.71
C ARG A 96 -16.37 -5.92 -17.06
N ASP A 97 -15.70 -4.78 -17.14
CA ASP A 97 -15.64 -3.93 -18.34
C ASP A 97 -14.42 -4.24 -19.22
N VAL A 98 -13.35 -4.80 -18.65
CA VAL A 98 -12.13 -5.11 -19.41
C VAL A 98 -12.36 -6.24 -20.44
N GLU A 99 -11.89 -6.04 -21.66
CA GLU A 99 -11.92 -7.07 -22.71
C GLU A 99 -10.89 -8.17 -22.41
N VAL A 100 -11.38 -9.39 -22.19
CA VAL A 100 -10.55 -10.59 -21.95
C VAL A 100 -10.35 -11.34 -23.27
N ALA A 101 -9.11 -11.66 -23.62
CA ALA A 101 -8.78 -12.38 -24.83
C ALA A 101 -9.12 -13.88 -24.71
N ALA A 102 -9.61 -14.48 -25.80
CA ALA A 102 -9.93 -15.90 -25.85
C ALA A 102 -8.69 -16.81 -26.03
N ASP A 103 -7.50 -16.34 -25.63
CA ASP A 103 -6.23 -17.07 -25.72
C ASP A 103 -5.82 -17.75 -24.41
N GLY A 104 -6.52 -17.45 -23.31
CA GLY A 104 -6.26 -18.01 -21.98
C GLY A 104 -5.02 -17.46 -21.30
N HIS A 105 -4.56 -16.27 -21.69
CA HIS A 105 -3.36 -15.63 -21.14
C HIS A 105 -3.66 -14.47 -20.18
N ASP A 106 -4.92 -14.10 -20.00
CA ASP A 106 -5.33 -13.08 -19.04
C ASP A 106 -5.31 -13.61 -17.60
N ALA A 107 -4.80 -12.79 -16.68
CA ALA A 107 -4.68 -13.13 -15.28
C ALA A 107 -4.93 -11.92 -14.38
N TRP A 108 -5.49 -12.20 -13.20
CA TRP A 108 -5.55 -11.26 -12.09
C TRP A 108 -4.59 -11.72 -11.00
N VAL A 109 -3.65 -10.87 -10.63
CA VAL A 109 -2.65 -11.19 -9.61
C VAL A 109 -3.07 -10.55 -8.30
N PHE A 110 -3.09 -11.35 -7.23
CA PHE A 110 -3.37 -10.90 -5.87
C PHE A 110 -2.14 -11.14 -5.00
N ASP A 111 -1.85 -10.17 -4.14
CA ASP A 111 -0.99 -10.41 -2.99
C ASP A 111 -1.74 -11.24 -1.92
N ILE A 112 -1.02 -11.79 -0.96
CA ILE A 112 -1.58 -12.64 0.09
C ILE A 112 -1.81 -11.82 1.36
N ASP A 113 -0.73 -11.38 2.00
CA ASP A 113 -0.76 -10.71 3.29
C ASP A 113 -1.36 -9.30 3.14
N GLU A 114 -2.24 -8.92 4.07
CA GLU A 114 -3.01 -7.66 4.09
C GLU A 114 -3.90 -7.40 2.86
N THR A 115 -3.99 -8.37 1.93
CA THR A 115 -4.81 -8.32 0.72
C THR A 115 -5.89 -9.40 0.71
N LEU A 116 -5.49 -10.67 0.71
CA LEU A 116 -6.40 -11.82 0.79
C LEU A 116 -6.55 -12.36 2.21
N LEU A 117 -5.47 -12.26 3.00
CA LEU A 117 -5.40 -12.69 4.40
C LEU A 117 -5.01 -11.51 5.28
N SER A 118 -5.61 -11.43 6.47
CA SER A 118 -5.36 -10.32 7.40
C SER A 118 -4.46 -10.75 8.55
N ASN A 119 -3.35 -10.04 8.76
CA ASN A 119 -2.51 -10.16 9.95
C ASN A 119 -2.95 -9.23 11.10
N VAL A 120 -4.12 -8.56 11.00
CA VAL A 120 -4.65 -7.70 12.08
C VAL A 120 -4.70 -8.42 13.44
N PRO A 121 -5.11 -9.70 13.55
CA PRO A 121 -5.08 -10.40 14.84
C PRO A 121 -3.66 -10.51 15.44
N TYR A 122 -2.64 -10.66 14.60
CA TYR A 122 -1.25 -10.67 15.04
C TYR A 122 -0.83 -9.28 15.56
N TYR A 123 -1.09 -8.22 14.80
CA TYR A 123 -0.75 -6.85 15.22
C TYR A 123 -1.47 -6.42 16.49
N GLN A 124 -2.75 -6.77 16.63
CA GLN A 124 -3.52 -6.50 17.86
C GLN A 124 -2.88 -7.16 19.09
N ALA A 125 -2.40 -8.40 18.96
CA ALA A 125 -1.70 -9.10 20.05
C ALA A 125 -0.33 -8.47 20.41
N HIS A 126 0.23 -7.65 19.52
CA HIS A 126 1.53 -6.99 19.68
C HIS A 126 1.43 -5.46 19.86
N GLY A 127 0.21 -4.94 20.04
CA GLY A 127 -0.06 -3.55 20.42
C GLY A 127 -0.08 -2.55 19.28
N PHE A 128 -0.38 -3.01 18.05
CA PHE A 128 -0.33 -2.26 16.80
C PHE A 128 1.02 -1.56 16.56
#